data_AF-A0A7C6AF69-F1
#
_entry.id   AF-A0A7C6AF69-F1
#
_cell.length_a   1.000
_cell.length_b   1.000
_cell.length_c   1.000
_cell.angle_alpha   90.00
_cell.angle_beta   90.00
_cell.angle_gamma   90.00
#
_symmetry.space_group_name_H-M   'P 1'
#
loop_
_entity.id
_entity.type
_entity.pdbx_description
1 polymer ?
#
loop_
_entity_poly.entity_id
_entity_poly.type
_entity_poly.pdbx_seq_one_letter_code
_entity_poly.pdbx_strand_id
1 'polypeptide(L)'
;MPDELAMDSKALIFATLADVYLTSGMVDEAISILKDGLSRNPNYTLGKIILGRAYYLKGDTEQALKILEEIYDQAKESESENLYLGHIYKKLGDYEKAISFYEATLKINPENKEAKQELELLKPKIKMEEVVATPIEPTKPVETITPEMVAVPKEEIPAQELPVEEFIKKMEPEPEIVVEEKKPEKTPEVVVRQEIPNRVEAEVKPEIQEPVVSKEQPAVEEIEVTPILPEIGLEPVAEEKVVEKPSPFDALNEPMQRLIDIKTVNGAFILSRDGLLIQSYYKGREDIEELCALIAGIFNDADNAFKFLKAGNLEKFIIEKSDETICVITAGESLLCIITKPEAKPGLVFVYARKIIEEIRKI
;
A
#
# COMPACT_ATOMS: atom_id res chain seq x y z
N MET A 1 -31.63 11.92 -6.56
CA MET A 1 -30.35 12.20 -5.89
C MET A 1 -29.42 11.04 -6.18
N PRO A 2 -28.43 11.19 -7.07
CA PRO A 2 -27.43 10.14 -7.35
C PRO A 2 -26.05 10.38 -6.69
N ASP A 3 -25.81 11.53 -6.03
CA ASP A 3 -24.45 11.97 -5.65
C ASP A 3 -23.95 11.51 -4.27
N GLU A 4 -24.76 10.79 -3.48
CA GLU A 4 -24.34 10.35 -2.14
C GLU A 4 -23.57 9.02 -2.15
N LEU A 5 -23.75 8.19 -3.19
CA LEU A 5 -23.09 6.89 -3.33
C LEU A 5 -21.75 6.96 -4.10
N ALA A 6 -21.52 8.03 -4.86
CA ALA A 6 -20.30 8.24 -5.63
C ALA A 6 -19.16 8.89 -4.82
N MET A 7 -19.47 9.47 -3.64
CA MET A 7 -18.50 10.24 -2.87
C MET A 7 -17.49 9.43 -2.07
N ASP A 8 -17.60 8.09 -1.94
CA ASP A 8 -16.78 7.37 -0.95
C ASP A 8 -15.96 6.18 -1.45
N SER A 9 -16.03 5.77 -2.73
CA SER A 9 -15.13 4.70 -3.19
C SER A 9 -13.64 5.08 -3.09
N LYS A 10 -13.30 6.35 -3.39
CA LYS A 10 -11.92 6.86 -3.27
C LYS A 10 -11.46 7.02 -1.82
N ALA A 11 -12.41 7.23 -0.92
CA ALA A 11 -12.16 7.43 0.50
C ALA A 11 -12.42 6.17 1.33
N LEU A 12 -12.65 5.01 0.71
CA LEU A 12 -12.55 3.69 1.32
C LEU A 12 -11.25 2.96 0.92
N ILE A 13 -10.64 3.33 -0.22
CA ILE A 13 -9.36 2.76 -0.70
C ILE A 13 -8.21 2.97 0.29
N PHE A 14 -8.24 4.03 1.11
CA PHE A 14 -7.13 4.35 2.02
C PHE A 14 -6.91 3.23 3.07
N ALA A 15 -7.97 2.58 3.53
CA ALA A 15 -7.87 1.47 4.48
C ALA A 15 -7.20 0.25 3.85
N THR A 16 -7.63 -0.13 2.65
CA THR A 16 -7.01 -1.22 1.89
C THR A 16 -5.54 -0.91 1.57
N LEU A 17 -5.23 0.33 1.19
CA LEU A 17 -3.86 0.76 0.93
C LEU A 17 -3.00 0.72 2.20
N ALA A 18 -3.54 1.17 3.34
CA ALA A 18 -2.85 1.11 4.61
C ALA A 18 -2.61 -0.34 5.06
N ASP A 19 -3.55 -1.25 4.84
CA ASP A 19 -3.37 -2.67 5.13
C ASP A 19 -2.23 -3.29 4.28
N VAL A 20 -2.13 -2.88 3.00
CA VAL A 20 -0.98 -3.23 2.15
C VAL A 20 0.33 -2.66 2.72
N TYR A 21 0.30 -1.45 3.29
CA TYR A 21 1.50 -0.88 3.92
C TYR A 21 1.90 -1.65 5.18
N LEU A 22 0.93 -2.05 6.01
CA LEU A 22 1.18 -2.84 7.21
C LEU A 22 1.77 -4.22 6.89
N THR A 23 1.20 -4.92 5.91
CA THR A 23 1.75 -6.21 5.43
C THR A 23 3.14 -6.07 4.81
N SER A 24 3.50 -4.87 4.37
CA SER A 24 4.81 -4.51 3.84
C SER A 24 5.78 -3.96 4.91
N GLY A 25 5.38 -3.93 6.19
CA GLY A 25 6.20 -3.38 7.28
C GLY A 25 6.32 -1.85 7.31
N MET A 26 5.61 -1.14 6.43
CA MET A 26 5.59 0.33 6.33
C MET A 26 4.56 0.92 7.31
N VAL A 27 4.83 0.74 8.61
CA VAL A 27 3.88 1.08 9.67
C VAL A 27 3.60 2.58 9.77
N ASP A 28 4.64 3.42 9.69
CA ASP A 28 4.48 4.88 9.79
C ASP A 28 3.67 5.46 8.63
N GLU A 29 3.88 4.95 7.42
CA GLU A 29 3.13 5.37 6.25
C GLU A 29 1.66 4.93 6.34
N ALA A 30 1.41 3.72 6.86
CA ALA A 30 0.05 3.23 7.08
C ALA A 30 -0.69 4.18 8.03
N ILE A 31 -0.07 4.56 9.15
CA ILE A 31 -0.63 5.51 10.12
C ILE A 31 -0.92 6.86 9.45
N SER A 32 0.02 7.38 8.64
CA SER A 32 -0.18 8.66 7.94
C SER A 32 -1.39 8.63 7.01
N ILE A 33 -1.53 7.57 6.21
CA ILE A 33 -2.66 7.42 5.27
C ILE A 33 -3.98 7.26 6.02
N LEU A 34 -3.99 6.47 7.09
CA LEU A 34 -5.18 6.26 7.90
C LEU A 34 -5.63 7.55 8.59
N LYS A 35 -4.70 8.36 9.12
CA LYS A 35 -5.04 9.66 9.72
C LYS A 35 -5.68 10.61 8.71
N ASP A 36 -5.11 10.72 7.51
CA ASP A 36 -5.63 11.58 6.45
C ASP A 36 -6.96 11.05 5.85
N GLY A 37 -7.14 9.73 5.80
CA GLY A 37 -8.41 9.12 5.41
C GLY A 37 -9.49 9.35 6.46
N LEU A 38 -9.18 9.13 7.74
CA LEU A 38 -10.12 9.28 8.85
C LEU A 38 -10.41 10.75 9.18
N SER A 39 -9.56 11.71 8.84
CA SER A 39 -9.90 13.13 8.98
C SER A 39 -11.02 13.55 8.02
N ARG A 40 -11.19 12.82 6.92
CA ARG A 40 -12.28 13.01 5.95
C ARG A 40 -13.49 12.13 6.29
N ASN A 41 -13.23 10.90 6.75
CA ASN A 41 -14.24 9.92 7.13
C ASN A 41 -14.07 9.46 8.58
N PRO A 42 -14.42 10.29 9.57
CA PRO A 42 -14.13 10.03 11.00
C PRO A 42 -14.93 8.85 11.58
N ASN A 43 -16.00 8.41 10.91
CA ASN A 43 -16.83 7.30 11.36
C ASN A 43 -16.51 5.98 10.66
N TYR A 44 -15.42 5.92 9.88
CA TYR A 44 -15.09 4.69 9.16
C TYR A 44 -14.42 3.66 10.08
N THR A 45 -15.23 2.73 10.59
CA THR A 45 -14.84 1.72 11.58
C THR A 45 -13.66 0.86 11.12
N LEU A 46 -13.66 0.37 9.87
CA LEU A 46 -12.55 -0.44 9.36
C LEU A 46 -11.22 0.35 9.35
N GLY A 47 -11.25 1.63 8.97
CA GLY A 47 -10.08 2.50 9.03
C GLY A 47 -9.54 2.65 10.46
N LYS A 48 -10.43 2.76 11.46
CA LYS A 48 -10.03 2.81 12.87
C LYS A 48 -9.45 1.49 13.38
N ILE A 49 -10.02 0.34 12.99
CA ILE A 49 -9.45 -1.00 13.31
C ILE A 49 -8.02 -1.11 12.77
N ILE A 50 -7.80 -0.76 11.51
CA ILE A 50 -6.48 -0.83 10.88
C ILE A 50 -5.52 0.18 11.52
N LEU A 51 -6.01 1.34 11.97
CA LEU A 51 -5.19 2.34 12.67
C LEU A 51 -4.77 1.84 14.07
N GLY A 52 -5.67 1.21 14.83
CA GLY A 52 -5.34 0.56 16.09
C GLY A 52 -4.28 -0.52 15.92
N ARG A 53 -4.45 -1.39 14.91
CA ARG A 53 -3.43 -2.37 14.51
C ARG A 53 -2.08 -1.70 14.19
N ALA A 54 -2.10 -0.62 13.41
CA ALA A 54 -0.89 0.08 13.01
C ALA A 54 -0.12 0.64 14.22
N TYR A 55 -0.82 1.25 15.18
CA TYR A 55 -0.20 1.72 16.42
C TYR A 55 0.34 0.58 17.28
N TYR A 56 -0.37 -0.54 17.39
CA TYR A 56 0.11 -1.72 18.10
C TYR A 56 1.42 -2.26 17.49
N LEU A 57 1.50 -2.32 16.15
CA LEU A 57 2.71 -2.73 15.43
C LEU A 57 3.85 -1.73 15.59
N LYS A 58 3.55 -0.44 15.71
CA LYS A 58 4.54 0.61 16.04
C LYS A 58 5.06 0.51 17.48
N GLY A 59 4.35 -0.22 18.34
CA GLY A 59 4.64 -0.33 19.78
C GLY A 59 3.92 0.69 20.64
N ASP A 60 3.13 1.58 20.04
CA ASP A 60 2.32 2.58 20.73
C ASP A 60 1.01 1.94 21.21
N THR A 61 1.13 1.18 22.30
CA THR A 61 0.05 0.33 22.83
C THR A 61 -1.08 1.17 23.42
N GLU A 62 -0.78 2.36 23.96
CA GLU A 62 -1.77 3.29 24.52
C GLU A 62 -2.69 3.85 23.43
N GLN A 63 -2.13 4.35 22.32
CA GLN A 63 -2.96 4.85 21.22
C GLN A 63 -3.73 3.74 20.52
N ALA A 64 -3.14 2.55 20.41
CA ALA A 64 -3.83 1.39 19.87
C ALA A 64 -5.06 1.05 20.71
N LEU A 65 -4.92 1.01 22.04
CA LEU A 65 -6.02 0.73 22.95
C LEU A 65 -7.12 1.78 22.82
N LYS A 66 -6.75 3.06 22.90
CA LYS A 66 -7.70 4.17 22.84
C LYS A 66 -8.59 4.10 21.59
N ILE A 67 -7.99 3.87 20.43
CA ILE A 67 -8.72 3.87 19.15
C ILE A 67 -9.65 2.67 19.04
N LEU A 68 -9.23 1.50 19.51
CA LEU A 68 -10.07 0.31 19.48
C LEU A 68 -11.20 0.37 20.52
N GLU A 69 -10.93 0.90 21.72
CA GLU A 69 -11.99 1.11 22.73
C GLU A 69 -13.06 2.11 22.27
N GLU A 70 -12.66 3.16 21.54
CA GLU A 70 -13.60 4.13 20.95
C GLU A 70 -14.60 3.50 19.96
N ILE A 71 -14.25 2.38 19.33
CA ILE A 71 -15.11 1.69 18.36
C ILE A 71 -15.67 0.37 18.86
N TYR A 72 -15.39 0.00 20.11
CA TYR A 72 -15.71 -1.32 20.65
C TYR A 72 -17.17 -1.71 20.45
N ASP A 73 -18.12 -0.81 20.74
CA ASP A 73 -19.54 -1.10 20.58
C ASP A 73 -19.95 -1.33 19.10
N GLN A 74 -19.25 -0.69 18.17
CA GLN A 74 -19.50 -0.76 16.72
C GLN A 74 -18.82 -1.96 16.07
N ALA A 75 -17.68 -2.37 16.63
CA ALA A 75 -16.80 -3.36 16.05
C ALA A 75 -16.74 -4.66 16.85
N LYS A 76 -17.48 -4.83 17.95
CA LYS A 76 -17.49 -6.03 18.81
C LYS A 76 -17.61 -7.39 18.08
N GLU A 77 -18.20 -7.42 16.88
CA GLU A 77 -18.34 -8.60 16.03
C GLU A 77 -17.20 -8.77 15.00
N SER A 78 -16.20 -7.89 15.04
CA SER A 78 -15.01 -7.93 14.21
C SER A 78 -13.99 -8.87 14.83
N GLU A 79 -13.65 -9.92 14.07
CA GLU A 79 -12.57 -10.83 14.41
C GLU A 79 -11.25 -10.07 14.65
N SER A 80 -10.94 -9.12 13.76
CA SER A 80 -9.68 -8.38 13.79
C SER A 80 -9.57 -7.48 15.01
N GLU A 81 -10.64 -6.76 15.36
CA GLU A 81 -10.63 -5.90 16.54
C GLU A 81 -10.39 -6.70 17.82
N ASN A 82 -11.19 -7.75 18.04
CA ASN A 82 -11.06 -8.61 19.22
C ASN A 82 -9.65 -9.21 19.32
N LEU A 83 -9.07 -9.62 18.20
CA LEU A 83 -7.71 -10.16 18.17
C LEU A 83 -6.67 -9.11 18.62
N TYR A 84 -6.75 -7.87 18.11
CA TYR A 84 -5.82 -6.81 18.48
C TYR A 84 -6.03 -6.29 19.91
N LEU A 85 -7.27 -6.23 20.40
CA LEU A 85 -7.53 -5.94 21.82
C LEU A 85 -6.92 -7.02 22.72
N GLY A 86 -7.02 -8.29 22.35
CA GLY A 86 -6.34 -9.39 23.04
C GLY A 86 -4.83 -9.19 23.10
N HIS A 87 -4.21 -8.83 21.97
CA HIS A 87 -2.77 -8.53 21.89
C HIS A 87 -2.34 -7.35 22.76
N ILE A 88 -3.14 -6.28 22.74
CA ILE A 88 -2.90 -5.06 23.51
C ILE A 88 -2.97 -5.36 25.01
N TYR A 89 -4.04 -6.00 25.49
CA TYR A 89 -4.18 -6.37 26.89
C TYR A 89 -3.10 -7.36 27.35
N LYS A 90 -2.69 -8.29 26.48
CA LYS A 90 -1.53 -9.17 26.73
C LYS A 90 -0.24 -8.39 26.95
N LYS A 91 0.02 -7.34 26.13
CA LYS A 91 1.20 -6.47 26.29
C LYS A 91 1.13 -5.63 27.57
N LEU A 92 -0.06 -5.23 27.99
CA LEU A 92 -0.30 -4.48 29.23
C LEU A 92 -0.22 -5.37 30.48
N GLY A 93 -0.21 -6.70 30.32
CA GLY A 93 -0.14 -7.66 31.42
C GLY A 93 -1.50 -8.08 31.99
N ASP A 94 -2.61 -7.54 31.45
CA ASP A 94 -3.96 -7.94 31.82
C ASP A 94 -4.34 -9.21 31.04
N TYR A 95 -3.85 -10.35 31.54
CA TYR A 95 -4.03 -11.64 30.89
C TYR A 95 -5.48 -12.13 30.88
N GLU A 96 -6.27 -11.72 31.87
CA GLU A 96 -7.69 -12.08 31.99
C GLU A 96 -8.51 -11.44 30.87
N LYS A 97 -8.34 -10.14 30.63
CA LYS A 97 -8.96 -9.49 29.47
C LYS A 97 -8.42 -10.02 28.16
N ALA A 98 -7.10 -10.22 28.06
CA ALA A 98 -6.49 -10.77 26.85
C ALA A 98 -7.15 -12.09 26.43
N ILE A 99 -7.34 -13.02 27.37
CA ILE A 99 -8.04 -14.29 27.14
C ILE A 99 -9.48 -14.05 26.69
N SER A 100 -10.21 -13.18 27.39
CA SER A 100 -11.61 -12.87 27.06
C SER A 100 -11.77 -12.40 25.62
N PHE A 101 -10.85 -11.56 25.14
CA PHE A 101 -10.82 -11.07 23.77
C PHE A 101 -10.42 -12.14 22.75
N TYR A 102 -9.42 -12.98 23.05
CA TYR A 102 -9.10 -14.10 22.15
C TYR A 102 -10.22 -15.13 22.07
N GLU A 103 -10.94 -15.39 23.17
CA GLU A 103 -12.14 -16.22 23.16
C GLU A 103 -13.25 -15.60 22.32
N ALA A 104 -13.43 -14.27 22.36
CA ALA A 104 -14.34 -13.57 21.47
C ALA A 104 -13.93 -13.71 20.00
N THR A 105 -12.63 -13.59 19.68
CA THR A 105 -12.10 -13.88 18.33
C THR A 105 -12.46 -15.29 17.88
N LEU A 106 -12.30 -16.29 18.74
CA LEU A 106 -12.62 -17.69 18.41
C LEU A 106 -14.12 -17.99 18.34
N LYS A 107 -14.97 -17.22 19.02
CA LYS A 107 -16.43 -17.29 18.85
C LYS A 107 -16.85 -16.82 17.45
N ILE A 108 -16.18 -15.81 16.92
CA ILE A 108 -16.44 -15.27 15.57
C ILE A 108 -15.81 -16.17 14.50
N ASN A 109 -14.52 -16.49 14.66
CA ASN A 109 -13.78 -17.38 13.77
C ASN A 109 -13.11 -18.50 14.56
N PRO A 110 -13.77 -19.67 14.68
CA PRO A 110 -13.22 -20.83 15.37
C PRO A 110 -11.91 -21.36 14.79
N GLU A 111 -11.52 -20.97 13.58
CA GLU A 111 -10.30 -21.42 12.90
C GLU A 111 -9.16 -20.39 12.96
N ASN A 112 -9.32 -19.28 13.68
CA ASN A 112 -8.24 -18.31 13.87
C ASN A 112 -7.07 -18.96 14.65
N LYS A 113 -5.99 -19.26 13.93
CA LYS A 113 -4.80 -19.94 14.47
C LYS A 113 -4.06 -19.10 15.50
N GLU A 114 -4.01 -17.78 15.29
CA GLU A 114 -3.29 -16.84 16.15
C GLU A 114 -3.95 -16.77 17.53
N ALA A 115 -5.27 -16.58 17.59
CA ALA A 115 -6.02 -16.59 18.84
C ALA A 115 -5.92 -17.94 19.58
N LYS A 116 -5.94 -19.07 18.86
CA LYS A 116 -5.72 -20.41 19.48
C LYS A 116 -4.35 -20.51 20.15
N GLN A 117 -3.30 -20.09 19.44
CA GLN A 117 -1.92 -20.12 19.94
C GLN A 117 -1.74 -19.21 21.16
N GLU A 118 -2.27 -17.99 21.09
CA GLU A 118 -2.15 -17.02 22.19
C GLU A 118 -2.88 -17.48 23.46
N LEU A 119 -4.06 -18.10 23.32
CA LEU A 119 -4.76 -18.70 24.46
C LEU A 119 -3.99 -19.86 25.08
N GLU A 120 -3.38 -20.72 24.27
CA GLU A 120 -2.58 -21.84 24.76
C GLU A 120 -1.37 -21.35 25.57
N LEU A 121 -0.73 -20.26 25.12
CA LEU A 121 0.39 -19.62 25.81
C LEU A 121 -0.01 -18.94 27.13
N LEU A 122 -1.23 -18.42 27.22
CA LEU A 122 -1.70 -17.66 28.40
C LEU A 122 -2.32 -18.52 29.51
N LYS A 123 -2.96 -19.65 29.18
CA LYS A 123 -3.54 -20.59 30.17
C LYS A 123 -2.59 -21.02 31.31
N PRO A 124 -1.30 -21.32 31.08
CA PRO A 124 -0.39 -21.67 32.16
C PRO A 124 0.01 -20.49 33.05
N LYS A 125 -0.03 -19.24 32.54
CA LYS A 125 0.36 -18.05 33.30
C LYS A 125 -0.63 -17.70 34.40
N ILE A 126 -1.94 -17.80 34.12
CA ILE A 126 -2.98 -17.56 35.13
C ILE A 126 -2.91 -18.62 36.25
N LYS A 127 -2.65 -19.88 35.90
CA LYS A 127 -2.45 -20.93 36.91
C LYS A 127 -1.26 -20.67 37.83
N MET A 128 -0.26 -19.88 37.40
CA MET A 128 0.83 -19.48 38.27
C MET A 128 0.46 -18.27 39.14
N GLU A 129 -0.32 -17.31 38.64
CA GLU A 129 -0.80 -16.16 39.43
C GLU A 129 -1.85 -16.56 40.49
N GLU A 130 -2.78 -17.47 40.17
CA GLU A 130 -3.74 -18.00 41.15
C GLU A 130 -3.06 -18.81 42.27
N VAL A 131 -1.97 -19.53 41.96
CA VAL A 131 -1.25 -20.36 42.96
C VAL A 131 -0.39 -19.51 43.91
N VAL A 132 -0.09 -18.25 43.57
CA VAL A 132 0.67 -17.32 44.42
C VAL A 132 -0.22 -16.59 45.43
N ALA A 133 -1.55 -16.55 45.22
CA ALA A 133 -2.50 -16.02 46.18
C ALA A 133 -2.81 -17.04 47.30
N THR A 134 -1.88 -17.25 48.23
CA THR A 134 -2.12 -18.10 49.41
C THR A 134 -3.18 -17.48 50.34
N PRO A 135 -4.12 -18.28 50.91
CA PRO A 135 -5.08 -17.80 51.90
C PRO A 135 -4.38 -17.27 53.15
N ILE A 136 -4.73 -16.05 53.58
CA ILE A 136 -4.32 -15.52 54.88
C ILE A 136 -5.10 -16.29 55.94
N GLU A 137 -4.41 -17.13 56.73
CA GLU A 137 -5.03 -17.80 57.88
C GLU A 137 -5.49 -16.77 58.93
N PRO A 138 -6.66 -16.96 59.57
CA PRO A 138 -7.16 -16.04 60.59
C PRO A 138 -6.36 -16.19 61.88
N THR A 139 -5.46 -15.24 62.15
CA THR A 139 -4.81 -15.10 63.46
C THR A 139 -5.77 -14.54 64.51
N LYS A 140 -5.74 -15.16 65.70
CA LYS A 140 -6.53 -14.90 66.91
C LYS A 140 -6.55 -13.42 67.39
N PRO A 141 -7.56 -13.03 68.19
CA PRO A 141 -7.88 -11.63 68.46
C PRO A 141 -6.87 -10.98 69.41
N VAL A 142 -6.39 -9.79 69.05
CA VAL A 142 -5.65 -8.91 69.95
C VAL A 142 -6.64 -7.93 70.60
N GLU A 143 -6.62 -7.93 71.92
CA GLU A 143 -7.40 -7.04 72.78
C GLU A 143 -6.99 -5.56 72.60
N THR A 144 -8.04 -4.75 72.54
CA THR A 144 -8.18 -3.30 72.71
C THR A 144 -7.02 -2.49 73.29
N ILE A 145 -6.70 -1.37 72.62
CA ILE A 145 -6.57 -0.04 73.25
C ILE A 145 -7.01 1.04 72.23
N THR A 146 -7.98 1.87 72.59
CA THR A 146 -8.30 3.19 72.02
C THR A 146 -8.25 4.22 73.16
N PRO A 147 -8.33 5.56 72.96
CA PRO A 147 -8.19 6.44 71.77
C PRO A 147 -7.36 7.74 72.04
N GLU A 148 -7.07 8.55 70.99
CA GLU A 148 -7.21 10.04 70.93
C GLU A 148 -6.72 10.53 69.53
N MET A 149 -7.61 10.87 68.58
CA MET A 149 -8.25 12.17 68.28
C MET A 149 -7.33 13.29 67.75
N VAL A 150 -7.40 13.56 66.43
CA VAL A 150 -7.58 14.92 65.86
C VAL A 150 -8.50 14.81 64.63
N ALA A 151 -9.38 15.81 64.48
CA ALA A 151 -10.63 15.81 63.75
C ALA A 151 -10.57 16.23 62.25
N VAL A 152 -11.69 15.91 61.59
CA VAL A 152 -12.15 16.03 60.18
C VAL A 152 -12.27 17.49 59.68
N PRO A 153 -12.42 17.77 58.36
CA PRO A 153 -13.68 17.58 57.58
C PRO A 153 -13.45 17.01 56.15
N LYS A 154 -14.14 15.97 55.66
CA LYS A 154 -15.51 15.87 55.07
C LYS A 154 -15.81 16.84 53.92
N GLU A 155 -15.73 16.34 52.69
CA GLU A 155 -16.61 16.71 51.57
C GLU A 155 -17.14 15.43 50.89
N GLU A 156 -18.47 15.35 50.80
CA GLU A 156 -19.27 14.29 50.20
C GLU A 156 -19.53 14.61 48.72
N ILE A 157 -19.38 13.63 47.82
CA ILE A 157 -20.03 13.66 46.49
C ILE A 157 -21.04 12.49 46.46
N PRO A 158 -22.31 12.73 46.09
CA PRO A 158 -23.37 11.75 46.29
C PRO A 158 -23.34 10.62 45.26
N ALA A 159 -23.62 9.41 45.72
CA ALA A 159 -24.09 8.33 44.87
C ALA A 159 -25.50 8.66 44.34
N GLN A 160 -25.68 8.61 43.02
CA GLN A 160 -27.00 8.50 42.40
C GLN A 160 -27.14 7.08 41.85
N GLU A 161 -27.91 6.26 42.57
CA GLU A 161 -28.58 5.09 42.01
C GLU A 161 -29.71 5.58 41.10
N LEU A 162 -29.81 5.05 39.87
CA LEU A 162 -31.02 5.14 39.06
C LEU A 162 -31.66 3.75 38.93
N PRO A 163 -32.97 3.61 39.15
CA PRO A 163 -33.64 2.31 39.27
C PRO A 163 -34.23 1.79 37.95
N VAL A 164 -34.05 0.49 37.74
CA VAL A 164 -35.03 -0.58 37.44
C VAL A 164 -36.21 -0.28 36.50
N GLU A 165 -36.31 -1.10 35.44
CA GLU A 165 -37.53 -1.57 34.73
C GLU A 165 -38.53 -0.53 34.18
N GLU A 166 -38.41 -0.25 32.88
CA GLU A 166 -39.57 -0.20 31.96
C GLU A 166 -39.02 -0.08 30.53
N PHE A 167 -39.02 -1.14 29.73
CA PHE A 167 -39.13 -1.09 28.25
C PHE A 167 -39.24 -2.50 27.63
N ILE A 168 -39.93 -3.44 28.29
CA ILE A 168 -40.54 -4.59 27.59
C ILE A 168 -41.98 -4.18 27.26
N LYS A 169 -42.16 -3.43 26.15
CA LYS A 169 -43.39 -3.43 25.34
C LYS A 169 -43.26 -2.50 24.13
N LYS A 170 -42.89 -3.09 22.99
CA LYS A 170 -43.48 -2.85 21.65
C LYS A 170 -42.74 -3.72 20.63
N MET A 171 -43.09 -5.00 20.61
CA MET A 171 -43.03 -5.79 19.39
C MET A 171 -44.32 -5.49 18.62
N GLU A 172 -44.20 -4.82 17.49
CA GLU A 172 -45.21 -4.88 16.42
C GLU A 172 -44.52 -5.49 15.19
N PRO A 173 -45.19 -6.43 14.48
CA PRO A 173 -44.55 -7.25 13.45
C PRO A 173 -44.31 -6.49 12.15
N GLU A 174 -43.24 -6.89 11.45
CA GLU A 174 -42.86 -6.43 10.12
C GLU A 174 -43.99 -6.63 9.09
N PRO A 175 -44.19 -5.73 8.12
CA PRO A 175 -45.04 -6.02 6.97
C PRO A 175 -44.31 -6.92 5.96
N GLU A 176 -44.93 -8.05 5.64
CA GLU A 176 -44.61 -8.92 4.51
C GLU A 176 -44.54 -8.11 3.21
N ILE A 177 -43.38 -8.08 2.55
CA ILE A 177 -43.27 -7.62 1.16
C ILE A 177 -43.49 -8.81 0.25
N VAL A 178 -44.68 -8.87 -0.35
CA VAL A 178 -45.03 -9.78 -1.44
C VAL A 178 -44.22 -9.38 -2.68
N VAL A 179 -43.33 -10.26 -3.12
CA VAL A 179 -42.64 -10.13 -4.41
C VAL A 179 -43.52 -10.80 -5.47
N GLU A 180 -44.25 -10.01 -6.26
CA GLU A 180 -44.86 -10.46 -7.52
C GLU A 180 -43.76 -10.59 -8.59
N GLU A 181 -43.54 -11.81 -9.08
CA GLU A 181 -42.75 -12.05 -10.30
C GLU A 181 -43.50 -11.50 -11.52
N LYS A 182 -42.94 -10.51 -12.21
CA LYS A 182 -43.34 -10.11 -13.57
C LYS A 182 -42.26 -10.45 -14.59
N LYS A 183 -42.69 -11.25 -15.58
CA LYS A 183 -41.98 -11.67 -16.81
C LYS A 183 -41.36 -10.48 -17.57
N PRO A 184 -40.25 -10.70 -18.32
CA PRO A 184 -39.67 -9.68 -19.18
C PRO A 184 -40.46 -9.54 -20.49
N GLU A 185 -41.02 -8.36 -20.76
CA GLU A 185 -41.53 -7.98 -22.08
C GLU A 185 -40.42 -7.32 -22.91
N LYS A 186 -40.23 -7.86 -24.12
CA LYS A 186 -39.35 -7.35 -25.16
C LYS A 186 -39.91 -6.04 -25.74
N THR A 187 -39.04 -5.06 -25.99
CA THR A 187 -39.34 -3.93 -26.88
C THR A 187 -38.20 -3.74 -27.90
N PRO A 188 -38.52 -3.21 -29.10
CA PRO A 188 -37.89 -3.63 -30.35
C PRO A 188 -36.75 -2.70 -30.83
N GLU A 189 -35.81 -3.29 -31.57
CA GLU A 189 -34.81 -2.58 -32.38
C GLU A 189 -35.51 -1.72 -33.46
N VAL A 190 -35.21 -0.43 -33.48
CA VAL A 190 -35.54 0.45 -34.60
C VAL A 190 -34.26 0.74 -35.37
N VAL A 191 -34.13 0.03 -36.50
CA VAL A 191 -33.15 0.27 -37.55
C VAL A 191 -33.58 1.50 -38.34
N VAL A 192 -32.77 2.57 -38.33
CA VAL A 192 -32.89 3.67 -39.30
C VAL A 192 -31.79 3.52 -40.33
N ARG A 193 -32.21 3.18 -41.56
CA ARG A 193 -31.40 3.20 -42.78
C ARG A 193 -31.29 4.64 -43.30
N GLN A 194 -30.10 5.03 -43.76
CA GLN A 194 -29.94 6.04 -44.81
C GLN A 194 -29.02 5.48 -45.88
N GLU A 195 -29.55 5.32 -47.10
CA GLU A 195 -28.80 5.09 -48.35
C GLU A 195 -28.67 6.48 -49.05
N ILE A 196 -27.57 6.86 -49.73
CA ILE A 196 -27.18 6.71 -51.17
C ILE A 196 -26.18 7.90 -51.41
N PRO A 197 -25.20 8.00 -52.37
CA PRO A 197 -24.83 7.13 -53.53
C PRO A 197 -23.33 6.76 -53.68
N ASN A 198 -23.13 5.77 -54.57
CA ASN A 198 -21.91 5.40 -55.27
C ASN A 198 -21.07 6.58 -55.82
N ARG A 199 -19.74 6.46 -55.67
CA ARG A 199 -18.76 7.18 -56.51
C ARG A 199 -17.61 6.26 -56.90
N VAL A 200 -17.72 5.77 -58.14
CA VAL A 200 -16.71 5.49 -59.17
C VAL A 200 -15.29 5.14 -58.69
N GLU A 201 -14.93 3.87 -58.88
CA GLU A 201 -13.55 3.37 -58.91
C GLU A 201 -12.80 4.02 -60.09
N ALA A 202 -11.60 4.55 -59.81
CA ALA A 202 -10.62 4.90 -60.82
C ALA A 202 -9.29 4.25 -60.42
N GLU A 203 -8.94 3.18 -61.11
CA GLU A 203 -7.61 2.59 -61.12
C GLU A 203 -6.61 3.61 -61.70
N VAL A 204 -5.55 3.90 -60.95
CA VAL A 204 -4.34 4.51 -61.50
C VAL A 204 -3.15 3.73 -60.94
N LYS A 205 -2.54 2.90 -61.80
CA LYS A 205 -1.20 2.33 -61.62
C LYS A 205 -0.15 3.44 -61.66
N PRO A 206 0.83 3.47 -60.75
CA PRO A 206 2.12 4.05 -61.04
C PRO A 206 3.08 2.94 -61.52
N GLU A 207 3.47 3.07 -62.78
CA GLU A 207 4.55 2.35 -63.44
C GLU A 207 5.87 3.01 -63.02
N ILE A 208 6.71 2.32 -62.23
CA ILE A 208 8.09 2.75 -61.97
C ILE A 208 9.00 1.60 -62.41
N GLN A 209 9.80 1.91 -63.43
CA GLN A 209 10.76 1.03 -64.08
C GLN A 209 11.93 0.72 -63.13
N GLU A 210 12.26 -0.57 -62.99
CA GLU A 210 13.49 -1.03 -62.36
C GLU A 210 14.70 -0.65 -63.23
N PRO A 211 15.76 -0.03 -62.69
CA PRO A 211 17.02 0.05 -63.41
C PRO A 211 17.74 -1.30 -63.30
N VAL A 212 17.77 -2.01 -64.44
CA VAL A 212 18.75 -3.07 -64.72
C VAL A 212 20.13 -2.42 -64.77
N VAL A 213 21.01 -2.74 -63.82
CA VAL A 213 22.45 -2.47 -63.95
C VAL A 213 23.23 -3.76 -63.72
N SER A 214 24.00 -4.08 -64.76
CA SER A 214 24.82 -5.26 -64.96
C SER A 214 25.89 -5.47 -63.91
N LYS A 215 26.18 -6.76 -63.69
CA LYS A 215 27.38 -7.27 -63.04
C LYS A 215 28.62 -6.87 -63.83
N GLU A 216 29.55 -6.19 -63.20
CA GLU A 216 30.98 -6.25 -63.50
C GLU A 216 31.77 -5.78 -62.27
N GLN A 217 32.51 -6.71 -61.66
CA GLN A 217 33.46 -6.43 -60.58
C GLN A 217 34.77 -5.91 -61.20
N PRO A 218 35.38 -4.85 -60.65
CA PRO A 218 36.82 -4.69 -60.68
C PRO A 218 37.42 -5.14 -59.33
N ALA A 219 38.54 -5.84 -59.42
CA ALA A 219 39.35 -6.26 -58.28
C ALA A 219 39.81 -5.07 -57.44
N VAL A 220 39.67 -5.17 -56.12
CA VAL A 220 40.26 -4.23 -55.16
C VAL A 220 41.48 -4.94 -54.55
N GLU A 221 42.66 -4.38 -54.78
CA GLU A 221 43.90 -4.78 -54.11
C GLU A 221 43.76 -4.58 -52.59
N GLU A 222 44.06 -5.63 -51.82
CA GLU A 222 44.29 -5.54 -50.37
C GLU A 222 45.54 -4.68 -50.12
N ILE A 223 45.33 -3.49 -49.56
CA ILE A 223 46.41 -2.71 -48.94
C ILE A 223 46.34 -2.99 -47.43
N GLU A 224 47.24 -3.85 -46.94
CA GLU A 224 47.53 -3.95 -45.50
C GLU A 224 48.09 -2.60 -45.03
N VAL A 225 47.27 -1.83 -44.32
CA VAL A 225 47.74 -0.65 -43.58
C VAL A 225 47.90 -1.08 -42.13
N THR A 226 49.13 -1.39 -41.73
CA THR A 226 49.50 -1.49 -40.31
C THR A 226 49.54 -0.07 -39.72
N PRO A 227 48.80 0.24 -38.64
CA PRO A 227 48.91 1.54 -38.02
C PRO A 227 50.22 1.62 -37.24
N ILE A 228 51.14 2.49 -37.67
CA ILE A 228 52.30 2.90 -36.90
C ILE A 228 51.82 3.94 -35.87
N LEU A 229 51.61 3.51 -34.63
CA LEU A 229 51.45 4.42 -33.50
C LEU A 229 52.83 4.99 -33.11
N PRO A 230 53.02 6.32 -33.01
CA PRO A 230 54.21 6.86 -32.40
C PRO A 230 54.16 6.59 -30.88
N GLU A 231 55.22 5.97 -30.33
CA GLU A 231 55.42 5.86 -28.89
C GLU A 231 55.63 7.27 -28.30
N ILE A 232 54.55 7.87 -27.81
CA ILE A 232 54.63 9.06 -26.97
C ILE A 232 54.93 8.55 -25.56
N GLY A 233 56.18 8.68 -25.14
CA GLY A 233 56.60 8.43 -23.76
C GLY A 233 55.90 9.42 -22.83
N LEU A 234 54.78 9.01 -22.25
CA LEU A 234 54.15 9.68 -21.12
C LEU A 234 54.70 9.02 -19.85
N GLU A 235 55.46 9.78 -19.07
CA GLU A 235 55.82 9.38 -17.71
C GLU A 235 54.54 9.11 -16.90
N PRO A 236 54.54 8.13 -15.97
CA PRO A 236 53.35 7.79 -15.21
C PRO A 236 52.96 8.99 -14.33
N VAL A 237 51.87 9.65 -14.72
CA VAL A 237 51.21 10.65 -13.88
C VAL A 237 50.70 9.90 -12.65
N ALA A 238 51.18 10.30 -11.47
CA ALA A 238 50.74 9.74 -10.20
C ALA A 238 49.21 9.80 -10.11
N GLU A 239 48.58 8.66 -9.83
CA GLU A 239 47.15 8.57 -9.52
C GLU A 239 46.88 9.40 -8.26
N GLU A 240 46.51 10.67 -8.44
CA GLU A 240 45.79 11.41 -7.42
C GLU A 240 44.48 10.66 -7.19
N LYS A 241 44.34 10.04 -6.02
CA LYS A 241 43.03 9.58 -5.52
C LYS A 241 42.12 10.79 -5.45
N VAL A 242 41.34 10.99 -6.52
CA VAL A 242 40.15 11.82 -6.50
C VAL A 242 39.23 11.18 -5.46
N VAL A 243 39.14 11.79 -4.29
CA VAL A 243 38.04 11.50 -3.37
C VAL A 243 36.81 12.06 -4.08
N GLU A 244 36.17 11.22 -4.89
CA GLU A 244 34.90 11.55 -5.55
C GLU A 244 33.93 11.98 -4.46
N LYS A 245 33.44 13.22 -4.56
CA LYS A 245 32.32 13.64 -3.73
C LYS A 245 31.17 12.67 -4.04
N PRO A 246 30.50 12.11 -3.03
CA PRO A 246 29.40 11.19 -3.26
C PRO A 246 28.40 11.85 -4.21
N SER A 247 28.03 11.11 -5.25
CA SER A 247 27.00 11.52 -6.19
C SER A 247 25.73 11.83 -5.40
N PRO A 248 24.97 12.89 -5.73
CA PRO A 248 23.66 13.10 -5.13
C PRO A 248 22.75 11.86 -5.23
N PHE A 249 22.96 11.04 -6.26
CA PHE A 249 22.25 9.78 -6.48
C PHE A 249 22.71 8.64 -5.56
N ASP A 250 23.82 8.75 -4.85
CA ASP A 250 24.27 7.74 -3.89
C ASP A 250 23.28 7.56 -2.73
N ALA A 251 22.55 8.62 -2.39
CA ALA A 251 21.47 8.57 -1.41
C ALA A 251 20.35 7.59 -1.81
N LEU A 252 20.17 7.36 -3.12
CA LEU A 252 19.14 6.45 -3.64
C LEU A 252 19.57 4.98 -3.59
N ASN A 253 20.84 4.67 -3.36
CA ASN A 253 21.34 3.29 -3.41
C ASN A 253 20.63 2.38 -2.41
N GLU A 254 20.51 2.79 -1.14
CA GLU A 254 19.84 2.00 -0.12
C GLU A 254 18.32 1.85 -0.37
N PRO A 255 17.55 2.93 -0.63
CA PRO A 255 16.15 2.84 -1.03
C PRO A 255 15.90 1.95 -2.25
N MET A 256 16.74 2.08 -3.28
CA MET A 256 16.63 1.28 -4.51
C MET A 256 16.96 -0.18 -4.26
N GLN A 257 17.94 -0.48 -3.41
CA GLN A 257 18.24 -1.86 -3.04
C GLN A 257 17.05 -2.54 -2.36
N ARG A 258 16.36 -1.85 -1.44
CA ARG A 258 15.14 -2.39 -0.80
C ARG A 258 14.02 -2.68 -1.81
N LEU A 259 13.89 -1.85 -2.86
CA LEU A 259 12.93 -2.08 -3.93
C LEU A 259 13.30 -3.33 -4.76
N ILE A 260 14.58 -3.52 -5.04
CA ILE A 260 15.09 -4.65 -5.84
C ILE A 260 15.02 -5.97 -5.06
N ASP A 261 15.12 -5.92 -3.73
CA ASP A 261 15.00 -7.10 -2.87
C ASP A 261 13.58 -7.71 -2.90
N ILE A 262 12.59 -7.00 -3.46
CA ILE A 262 11.26 -7.54 -3.71
C ILE A 262 11.37 -8.62 -4.80
N LYS A 263 11.01 -9.87 -4.47
CA LYS A 263 11.13 -11.06 -5.34
C LYS A 263 10.57 -10.92 -6.77
N THR A 264 9.58 -10.05 -6.95
CA THR A 264 8.92 -9.80 -8.24
C THR A 264 9.55 -8.67 -9.04
N VAL A 265 10.47 -7.89 -8.45
CA VAL A 265 11.21 -6.82 -9.13
C VAL A 265 12.50 -7.41 -9.70
N ASN A 266 12.73 -7.21 -10.99
CA ASN A 266 13.94 -7.65 -11.67
C ASN A 266 15.02 -6.56 -11.65
N GLY A 267 14.61 -5.29 -11.64
CA GLY A 267 15.50 -4.15 -11.52
C GLY A 267 14.75 -2.84 -11.67
N ALA A 268 15.47 -1.74 -11.48
CA ALA A 268 14.91 -0.41 -11.62
C ALA A 268 15.96 0.54 -12.21
N PHE A 269 15.52 1.61 -12.84
CA PHE A 269 16.39 2.64 -13.40
C PHE A 269 15.67 3.98 -13.41
N ILE A 270 16.45 5.05 -13.44
CA ILE A 270 15.99 6.43 -13.44
C ILE A 270 16.44 7.04 -14.76
N LEU A 271 15.54 7.72 -15.44
CA LEU A 271 15.81 8.41 -16.69
C LEU A 271 15.26 9.84 -16.65
N SER A 272 15.81 10.69 -17.51
CA SER A 272 15.24 12.01 -17.78
C SER A 272 14.04 11.90 -18.73
N ARG A 273 13.20 12.93 -18.79
CA ARG A 273 12.01 12.98 -19.67
C ARG A 273 12.34 12.98 -21.17
N ASP A 274 13.57 13.34 -21.54
CA ASP A 274 14.11 13.28 -22.90
C ASP A 274 14.77 11.92 -23.23
N GLY A 275 14.76 10.97 -22.30
CA GLY A 275 15.16 9.58 -22.59
C GLY A 275 16.61 9.24 -22.27
N LEU A 276 17.33 10.09 -21.54
CA LEU A 276 18.69 9.79 -21.09
C LEU A 276 18.66 8.98 -19.79
N LEU A 277 19.44 7.91 -19.75
CA LEU A 277 19.65 7.14 -18.54
C LEU A 277 20.41 7.99 -17.51
N ILE A 278 19.84 8.16 -16.31
CA ILE A 278 20.47 8.85 -15.18
C ILE A 278 21.21 7.84 -14.31
N GLN A 279 20.53 6.76 -13.92
CA GLN A 279 21.10 5.74 -13.05
C GLN A 279 20.39 4.40 -13.26
N SER A 280 21.14 3.31 -13.36
CA SER A 280 20.59 1.95 -13.45
C SER A 280 20.90 1.13 -12.20
N TYR A 281 19.90 0.37 -11.77
CA TYR A 281 20.00 -0.64 -10.73
C TYR A 281 19.54 -2.02 -11.24
N TYR A 282 19.58 -2.22 -12.56
CA TYR A 282 19.32 -3.51 -13.18
C TYR A 282 20.66 -4.12 -13.60
N LYS A 283 21.07 -5.18 -12.91
CA LYS A 283 22.34 -5.86 -13.22
C LYS A 283 22.22 -6.74 -14.47
N GLY A 284 23.10 -6.51 -15.44
CA GLY A 284 23.26 -7.40 -16.61
C GLY A 284 22.20 -7.24 -17.70
N ARG A 285 21.48 -6.11 -17.71
CA ARG A 285 20.55 -5.78 -18.79
C ARG A 285 21.19 -4.77 -19.74
N GLU A 286 21.24 -5.13 -21.02
CA GLU A 286 21.97 -4.36 -22.04
C GLU A 286 21.07 -3.36 -22.79
N ASP A 287 19.76 -3.60 -22.85
CA ASP A 287 18.77 -2.81 -23.61
C ASP A 287 18.19 -1.61 -22.81
N ILE A 288 18.87 -1.15 -21.75
CA ILE A 288 18.31 -0.12 -20.85
C ILE A 288 18.19 1.22 -21.57
N GLU A 289 19.13 1.58 -22.42
CA GLU A 289 19.11 2.86 -23.14
C GLU A 289 17.97 2.89 -24.17
N GLU A 290 17.74 1.78 -24.87
CA GLU A 290 16.61 1.61 -25.80
C GLU A 290 15.28 1.67 -25.06
N LEU A 291 15.19 1.07 -23.87
CA LEU A 291 14.02 1.21 -23.02
C LEU A 291 13.81 2.66 -22.59
N CYS A 292 14.87 3.41 -22.29
CA CYS A 292 14.74 4.81 -21.90
C CYS A 292 14.15 5.64 -23.03
N ALA A 293 14.63 5.46 -24.26
CA ALA A 293 14.08 6.12 -25.45
C ALA A 293 12.60 5.77 -25.68
N LEU A 294 12.25 4.47 -25.56
CA LEU A 294 10.87 4.00 -25.69
C LEU A 294 9.95 4.66 -24.64
N ILE A 295 10.36 4.65 -23.38
CA ILE A 295 9.58 5.18 -22.26
C ILE A 295 9.39 6.69 -22.38
N ALA A 296 10.44 7.42 -22.76
CA ALA A 296 10.35 8.86 -22.99
C ALA A 296 9.38 9.21 -24.12
N GLY A 297 9.38 8.44 -25.21
CA GLY A 297 8.40 8.60 -26.29
C GLY A 297 6.95 8.43 -25.80
N ILE A 298 6.68 7.32 -25.11
CA ILE A 298 5.35 7.03 -24.54
C ILE A 298 4.94 8.11 -23.54
N PHE A 299 5.85 8.54 -22.67
CA PHE A 299 5.57 9.58 -21.67
C PHE A 299 5.19 10.90 -22.34
N ASN A 300 5.95 11.34 -23.34
CA ASN A 300 5.68 12.61 -24.01
C ASN A 300 4.33 12.60 -24.74
N ASP A 301 3.99 11.51 -25.43
CA ASP A 301 2.68 11.37 -26.09
C ASP A 301 1.53 11.38 -25.07
N ALA A 302 1.67 10.63 -23.97
CA ALA A 302 0.68 10.56 -22.92
C ALA A 302 0.52 11.90 -22.17
N ASP A 303 1.62 12.58 -21.83
CA ASP A 303 1.60 13.87 -21.15
C ASP A 303 0.95 14.96 -22.02
N ASN A 304 1.24 14.97 -23.32
CA ASN A 304 0.59 15.86 -24.28
C ASN A 304 -0.93 15.60 -24.37
N ALA A 305 -1.34 14.33 -24.39
CA ALA A 305 -2.76 13.98 -24.37
C ALA A 305 -3.45 14.44 -23.07
N PHE A 306 -2.81 14.28 -21.92
CA PHE A 306 -3.34 14.75 -20.62
C PHE A 306 -3.50 16.27 -20.59
N LYS A 307 -2.51 17.01 -21.09
CA LYS A 307 -2.58 18.48 -21.24
C LYS A 307 -3.73 18.90 -22.15
N PHE A 308 -3.88 18.24 -23.30
CA PHE A 308 -4.97 18.52 -24.24
C PHE A 308 -6.35 18.28 -23.61
N LEU A 309 -6.50 17.17 -22.89
CA LEU A 309 -7.73 16.79 -22.20
C LEU A 309 -7.99 17.60 -20.91
N LYS A 310 -7.03 18.43 -20.46
CA LYS A 310 -7.04 19.09 -19.15
C LYS A 310 -7.22 18.09 -18.00
N ALA A 311 -6.67 16.89 -18.15
CA ALA A 311 -6.83 15.76 -17.22
C ALA A 311 -5.86 15.81 -16.02
N GLY A 312 -5.17 16.94 -15.81
CA GLY A 312 -4.10 17.08 -14.82
C GLY A 312 -2.75 16.58 -15.36
N ASN A 313 -1.86 16.21 -14.44
CA ASN A 313 -0.51 15.75 -14.77
C ASN A 313 -0.43 14.23 -14.83
N LEU A 314 0.37 13.70 -15.75
CA LEU A 314 0.66 12.27 -15.78
C LEU A 314 1.58 11.88 -14.62
N GLU A 315 1.02 11.18 -13.62
CA GLU A 315 1.79 10.74 -12.44
C GLU A 315 2.50 9.41 -12.65
N LYS A 316 1.87 8.46 -13.35
CA LYS A 316 2.39 7.11 -13.57
C LYS A 316 1.64 6.38 -14.68
N PHE A 317 2.29 5.39 -15.27
CA PHE A 317 1.70 4.47 -16.23
C PHE A 317 2.42 3.12 -16.20
N ILE A 318 1.85 2.12 -16.87
CA ILE A 318 2.38 0.76 -16.92
C ILE A 318 2.52 0.35 -18.39
N ILE A 319 3.64 -0.29 -18.72
CA ILE A 319 3.84 -0.97 -20.00
C ILE A 319 3.88 -2.46 -19.72
N GLU A 320 2.93 -3.21 -20.25
CA GLU A 320 2.86 -4.66 -20.12
C GLU A 320 3.52 -5.32 -21.34
N LYS A 321 4.54 -6.13 -21.10
CA LYS A 321 5.16 -7.02 -22.09
C LYS A 321 4.81 -8.47 -21.76
N SER A 322 5.04 -9.38 -22.69
CA SER A 322 4.75 -10.81 -22.50
C SER A 322 5.55 -11.46 -21.37
N ASP A 323 6.73 -10.93 -21.09
CA ASP A 323 7.75 -11.47 -20.19
C ASP A 323 8.05 -10.60 -18.97
N GLU A 324 7.60 -9.33 -19.00
CA GLU A 324 7.84 -8.38 -17.93
C GLU A 324 6.81 -7.24 -17.93
N THR A 325 6.75 -6.51 -16.82
CA THR A 325 5.94 -5.32 -16.68
C THR A 325 6.83 -4.16 -16.27
N ILE A 326 6.70 -3.03 -16.95
CA ILE A 326 7.46 -1.82 -16.66
C ILE A 326 6.52 -0.82 -16.01
N CYS A 327 6.72 -0.57 -14.72
CA CYS A 327 6.03 0.47 -13.98
C CYS A 327 6.83 1.78 -14.11
N VAL A 328 6.21 2.82 -14.67
CA VAL A 328 6.85 4.12 -14.86
C VAL A 328 6.15 5.16 -13.98
N ILE A 329 6.92 5.95 -13.24
CA ILE A 329 6.41 6.93 -12.29
C ILE A 329 7.16 8.24 -12.42
N THR A 330 6.42 9.34 -12.46
CA THR A 330 7.00 10.68 -12.53
C THR A 330 7.62 11.08 -11.19
N ALA A 331 8.91 11.42 -11.21
CA ALA A 331 9.71 11.78 -10.05
C ALA A 331 10.40 13.14 -10.27
N GLY A 332 9.65 14.23 -10.10
CA GLY A 332 10.15 15.56 -10.42
C GLY A 332 10.35 15.70 -11.93
N GLU A 333 11.53 16.12 -12.37
CA GLU A 333 11.93 16.22 -13.78
C GLU A 333 12.47 14.90 -14.36
N SER A 334 12.47 13.83 -13.56
CA SER A 334 12.89 12.49 -13.96
C SER A 334 11.71 11.51 -13.93
N LEU A 335 11.94 10.33 -14.50
CA LEU A 335 11.06 9.19 -14.43
C LEU A 335 11.78 8.06 -13.67
N LEU A 336 11.07 7.41 -12.76
CA LEU A 336 11.50 6.18 -12.11
C LEU A 336 10.83 5.01 -12.82
N CYS A 337 11.63 4.09 -13.33
CA CYS A 337 11.18 2.88 -14.01
C CYS A 337 11.53 1.65 -13.18
N ILE A 338 10.55 0.78 -13.01
CA ILE A 338 10.69 -0.45 -12.23
C ILE A 338 10.22 -1.60 -13.10
N ILE A 339 11.13 -2.52 -13.36
CA ILE A 339 10.87 -3.68 -14.18
C ILE A 339 10.55 -4.84 -13.25
N THR A 340 9.39 -5.46 -13.48
CA THR A 340 8.88 -6.55 -12.68
C THR A 340 8.50 -7.74 -13.52
N LYS A 341 8.36 -8.90 -12.88
CA LYS A 341 7.73 -10.06 -13.50
C LYS A 341 6.24 -9.77 -13.78
N PRO A 342 5.61 -10.45 -14.76
CA PRO A 342 4.21 -10.23 -15.10
C PRO A 342 3.23 -10.49 -13.93
N GLU A 343 3.61 -11.36 -12.99
CA GLU A 343 2.75 -11.68 -11.82
C GLU A 343 2.87 -10.64 -10.68
N ALA A 344 3.74 -9.64 -10.83
CA ALA A 344 3.88 -8.59 -9.85
C ALA A 344 2.58 -7.79 -9.72
N LYS A 345 2.18 -7.47 -8.49
CA LYS A 345 1.05 -6.58 -8.24
C LYS A 345 1.54 -5.13 -8.39
N PRO A 346 1.20 -4.39 -9.47
CA PRO A 346 1.77 -3.06 -9.72
C PRO A 346 1.47 -2.07 -8.59
N GLY A 347 0.30 -2.21 -7.96
CA GLY A 347 -0.07 -1.45 -6.77
C GLY A 347 1.00 -1.52 -5.67
N LEU A 348 1.51 -2.71 -5.37
CA LEU A 348 2.55 -2.89 -4.34
C LEU A 348 3.87 -2.23 -4.76
N VAL A 349 4.23 -2.35 -6.03
CA VAL A 349 5.45 -1.74 -6.59
C VAL A 349 5.41 -0.21 -6.45
N PHE A 350 4.28 0.42 -6.80
CA PHE A 350 4.11 1.87 -6.66
C PHE A 350 4.20 2.36 -5.22
N VAL A 351 3.83 1.50 -4.29
CA VAL A 351 3.83 1.80 -2.87
C VAL A 351 5.25 1.89 -2.33
N TYR A 352 6.10 0.93 -2.66
CA TYR A 352 7.53 1.00 -2.33
C TYR A 352 8.24 2.14 -3.08
N ALA A 353 7.86 2.38 -4.33
CA ALA A 353 8.42 3.44 -5.15
C ALA A 353 8.16 4.85 -4.60
N ARG A 354 7.06 5.06 -3.88
CA ARG A 354 6.66 6.39 -3.38
C ARG A 354 7.73 7.05 -2.53
N LYS A 355 8.40 6.30 -1.64
CA LYS A 355 9.49 6.84 -0.80
C LYS A 355 10.68 7.27 -1.65
N ILE A 356 11.06 6.43 -2.60
CA ILE A 356 12.17 6.68 -3.53
C ILE A 356 11.91 7.94 -4.35
N ILE A 357 10.68 8.15 -4.81
CA ILE A 357 10.29 9.34 -5.57
C ILE A 357 10.46 10.62 -4.74
N GLU A 358 10.10 10.61 -3.47
CA GLU A 358 10.30 11.75 -2.57
C GLU A 358 11.79 12.06 -2.35
N GLU A 359 12.66 11.07 -2.43
CA GLU A 359 14.12 11.27 -2.37
C GLU A 359 14.68 11.77 -3.70
N ILE A 360 14.23 11.21 -4.83
CA ILE A 360 14.60 11.71 -6.17
C ILE A 360 14.24 13.19 -6.32
N ARG A 361 13.09 13.62 -5.80
CA ARG A 361 12.66 15.04 -5.86
C ARG A 361 13.53 16.00 -5.07
N LYS A 362 14.37 15.51 -4.15
CA LYS A 362 15.25 16.33 -3.30
C LYS A 362 16.66 16.49 -3.90
N ILE A 363 16.98 15.68 -4.90
CA ILE A 363 18.23 15.68 -5.66
C ILE A 363 18.04 16.60 -6.86
#